data_AF-A0A7S1NXL4-F1
#
_entry.id   AF-A0A7S1NXL4-F1
#
_cell.length_a   1.000
_cell.length_b   1.000
_cell.length_c   1.000
_cell.angle_alpha   90.00
_cell.angle_beta   90.00
_cell.angle_gamma   90.00
#
_symmetry.space_group_name_H-M   'P 1'
#
loop_
_entity.id
_entity.type
_entity.pdbx_description
1 polymer ?
#
loop_
_entity_poly.entity_id
_entity_poly.type
_entity_poly.pdbx_seq_one_letter_code
_entity_poly.pdbx_strand_id
1 'polypeptide(L)'
;VEKRKWELCQSLLSFKPSLTGLTLLHKIAGHSLNETTGALVLSLVQTMIEMDSSILNEKNEYGRKPLHVFCGDPLANASLQQQLLAILVNTAGRESLLEPDEPDDDEKGWRPFHYA
;
A
#
# COMPACT_ATOMS: atom_id res chain seq x y z
N VAL A 1 -7.08 4.37 20.73
CA VAL A 1 -7.96 3.50 19.91
C VAL A 1 -7.21 2.88 18.75
N GLU A 2 -6.36 3.63 18.04
CA GLU A 2 -5.56 3.14 16.89
C GLU A 2 -4.65 1.95 17.22
N LYS A 3 -3.85 2.01 18.29
CA LYS A 3 -2.92 0.92 18.67
C LYS A 3 -3.60 -0.45 18.78
N ARG A 4 -4.79 -0.52 19.40
CA ARG A 4 -5.54 -1.78 19.56
C ARG A 4 -6.04 -2.35 18.22
N LYS A 5 -6.35 -1.48 17.26
CA LYS A 5 -6.72 -1.93 15.91
C LYS A 5 -5.52 -2.60 15.22
N TRP A 6 -4.33 -2.03 15.37
CA TRP A 6 -3.09 -2.60 14.83
C TRP A 6 -2.71 -3.94 15.47
N GLU A 7 -2.82 -4.06 16.80
CA GLU A 7 -2.61 -5.32 17.52
C GLU A 7 -3.61 -6.41 17.10
N LEU A 8 -4.87 -6.02 16.83
CA LEU A 8 -5.86 -6.92 16.28
C LEU A 8 -5.48 -7.37 14.86
N CYS A 9 -5.05 -6.45 13.99
CA CYS A 9 -4.59 -6.81 12.64
C CYS A 9 -3.42 -7.82 12.70
N GLN A 10 -2.42 -7.58 13.56
CA GLN A 10 -1.31 -8.51 13.75
C GLN A 10 -1.77 -9.89 14.23
N SER A 11 -2.71 -9.92 15.18
CA SER A 11 -3.30 -11.16 15.67
C SER A 11 -4.07 -11.89 14.56
N LEU A 12 -4.85 -11.18 13.74
CA LEU A 12 -5.56 -11.76 12.61
C LEU A 12 -4.60 -12.34 11.55
N LEU A 13 -3.52 -11.62 11.24
CA LEU A 13 -2.49 -12.10 10.30
C LEU A 13 -1.78 -13.36 10.79
N SER A 14 -1.65 -13.55 12.11
CA SER A 14 -1.05 -14.77 12.69
C SER A 14 -1.79 -16.06 12.31
N PHE A 15 -3.09 -15.96 11.98
CA PHE A 15 -3.87 -17.09 11.50
C PHE A 15 -3.64 -17.42 10.01
N LYS A 16 -2.73 -16.68 9.35
CA LYS A 16 -2.41 -16.80 7.92
C LYS A 16 -3.65 -16.78 7.02
N PRO A 17 -4.54 -15.78 7.15
CA PRO A 17 -5.68 -15.65 6.26
C PRO A 17 -5.20 -15.42 4.82
N SER A 18 -6.04 -15.78 3.85
CA SER A 18 -5.86 -15.32 2.48
C SER A 18 -6.06 -13.79 2.44
N LEU A 19 -5.08 -13.09 1.86
CA LEU A 19 -5.10 -11.63 1.76
C LEU A 19 -5.61 -11.15 0.40
N THR A 20 -5.61 -12.03 -0.60
CA THR A 20 -5.96 -11.74 -1.98
C THR A 20 -7.42 -11.31 -2.14
N GLY A 21 -7.66 -10.30 -2.96
CA GLY A 21 -8.98 -9.75 -3.29
C GLY A 21 -9.56 -8.80 -2.23
N LEU A 22 -8.82 -8.52 -1.15
CA LEU A 22 -9.30 -7.68 -0.05
C LEU A 22 -8.85 -6.20 -0.18
N THR A 23 -7.95 -5.89 -1.12
CA THR A 23 -7.41 -4.54 -1.38
C THR A 23 -6.91 -3.87 -0.09
N LEU A 24 -6.27 -4.65 0.78
CA LEU A 24 -5.96 -4.20 2.14
C LEU A 24 -4.91 -3.10 2.15
N LEU A 25 -3.92 -3.16 1.25
CA LEU A 25 -2.88 -2.13 1.15
C LEU A 25 -3.46 -0.77 0.75
N HIS A 26 -4.47 -0.73 -0.13
CA HIS A 26 -5.19 0.52 -0.47
C HIS A 26 -5.94 1.09 0.73
N LYS A 27 -6.59 0.22 1.52
CA LYS A 27 -7.31 0.64 2.74
C LYS A 27 -6.35 1.19 3.79
N ILE A 28 -5.15 0.62 3.91
CA ILE A 28 -4.12 1.10 4.84
C ILE A 28 -3.60 2.48 4.42
N ALA A 29 -3.35 2.69 3.12
CA ALA A 29 -2.87 3.97 2.60
C ALA A 29 -3.84 5.13 2.86
N GLY A 30 -5.15 4.90 2.73
CA GLY A 30 -6.19 5.94 2.92
C GLY A 30 -6.53 6.30 4.38
N HIS A 31 -5.86 5.71 5.38
CA HIS A 31 -6.07 6.09 6.77
C HIS A 31 -5.10 7.20 7.18
N SER A 32 -5.58 8.27 7.82
CA SER A 32 -4.74 9.39 8.32
C SER A 32 -3.60 8.88 9.21
N LEU A 33 -2.35 9.03 8.76
CA LEU A 33 -1.18 8.54 9.46
C LEU A 33 -0.49 9.69 10.20
N ASN A 34 -0.65 9.74 11.52
CA ASN A 34 0.24 10.53 12.36
C ASN A 34 1.63 9.85 12.44
N GLU A 35 2.65 10.60 12.87
CA GLU A 35 4.04 10.10 12.94
C GLU A 35 4.17 8.78 13.71
N THR A 36 3.38 8.60 14.78
CA THR A 36 3.41 7.38 15.62
C THR A 36 2.87 6.14 14.91
N THR A 37 2.01 6.31 13.90
CA THR A 37 1.40 5.20 13.15
C THR A 37 2.18 4.80 11.91
N GLY A 38 3.08 5.65 11.39
CA GLY A 38 3.87 5.34 10.20
C GLY A 38 4.74 4.08 10.34
N ALA A 39 5.39 3.89 11.50
CA ALA A 39 6.22 2.71 11.74
C ALA A 39 5.38 1.42 11.85
N LEU A 40 4.17 1.51 12.40
CA LEU A 40 3.23 0.39 12.47
C LEU A 40 2.72 0.01 11.08
N VAL A 41 2.41 1.01 10.25
CA VAL A 41 2.04 0.77 8.84
C VAL A 41 3.16 0.08 8.09
N LEU A 42 4.40 0.58 8.21
CA LEU A 42 5.55 -0.04 7.56
C LEU A 42 5.71 -1.51 7.95
N SER A 43 5.65 -1.81 9.26
CA SER A 43 5.71 -3.18 9.76
C SER A 43 4.56 -4.04 9.26
N LEU A 44 3.34 -3.51 9.22
CA LEU A 44 2.18 -4.27 8.75
C LEU A 44 2.28 -4.57 7.26
N VAL A 45 2.61 -3.57 6.45
CA VAL A 45 2.78 -3.73 4.99
C VAL A 45 3.86 -4.77 4.70
N GLN A 46 5.01 -4.69 5.39
CA GLN A 46 6.08 -5.67 5.28
C GLN A 46 5.56 -7.10 5.57
N THR A 47 4.88 -7.31 6.70
CA THR A 47 4.33 -8.63 7.06
C THR A 47 3.32 -9.15 6.02
N MET A 48 2.45 -8.28 5.51
CA MET A 48 1.45 -8.68 4.51
C MET A 48 2.09 -9.09 3.19
N ILE A 49 3.10 -8.35 2.73
CA ILE A 49 3.86 -8.67 1.52
C ILE A 49 4.65 -9.98 1.67
N GLU A 50 5.23 -10.23 2.85
CA GLU A 50 5.92 -11.49 3.15
C GLU A 50 4.97 -12.68 3.15
N MET A 51 3.71 -12.48 3.53
CA MET A 51 2.68 -13.51 3.48
C MET A 51 2.18 -13.79 2.07
N ASP A 52 1.92 -12.73 1.30
CA ASP A 52 1.43 -12.81 -0.07
C ASP A 52 1.82 -11.54 -0.85
N SER A 53 2.85 -11.62 -1.69
CA SER A 53 3.30 -10.49 -2.50
C SER A 53 2.37 -10.17 -3.66
N SER A 54 1.43 -11.05 -4.01
CA SER A 54 0.49 -10.82 -5.12
C SER A 54 -0.44 -9.63 -4.85
N ILE A 55 -0.66 -9.29 -3.58
CA ILE A 55 -1.47 -8.13 -3.16
C ILE A 55 -0.88 -6.79 -3.66
N LEU A 56 0.40 -6.75 -4.04
CA LEU A 56 1.03 -5.57 -4.65
C LEU A 56 0.52 -5.26 -6.06
N ASN A 57 -0.07 -6.25 -6.72
CA ASN A 57 -0.62 -6.11 -8.06
C ASN A 57 -2.13 -5.92 -8.08
N GLU A 58 -2.77 -5.91 -6.91
CA GLU A 58 -4.21 -5.66 -6.80
C GLU A 58 -4.55 -4.25 -7.25
N LYS A 59 -5.61 -4.16 -8.06
CA LYS A 59 -6.21 -2.90 -8.45
C LYS A 59 -7.43 -2.64 -7.57
N ASN A 60 -7.60 -1.40 -7.09
CA ASN A 60 -8.86 -0.99 -6.49
C ASN A 60 -9.89 -0.62 -7.59
N GLU A 61 -11.03 -0.08 -7.19
CA GLU A 61 -12.11 0.34 -8.09
C GLU A 61 -11.73 1.43 -9.11
N TYR A 62 -10.59 2.10 -8.92
CA TYR A 62 -10.03 3.10 -9.83
C TYR A 62 -8.87 2.55 -10.68
N GLY A 63 -8.68 1.22 -10.72
CA GLY A 63 -7.55 0.60 -11.40
C GLY A 63 -6.18 0.84 -10.75
N ARG A 64 -6.13 1.49 -9.57
CA ARG A 64 -4.88 1.86 -8.90
C ARG A 64 -4.29 0.68 -8.17
N LYS A 65 -2.99 0.45 -8.36
CA LYS A 65 -2.17 -0.43 -7.50
C LYS A 65 -1.82 0.24 -6.15
N PRO A 66 -1.44 -0.51 -5.11
CA PRO A 66 -1.00 0.07 -3.82
C PRO A 66 0.05 1.17 -3.97
N LEU A 67 1.00 1.01 -4.90
CA LEU A 67 2.04 2.00 -5.17
C LEU A 67 1.47 3.37 -5.60
N HIS A 68 0.39 3.40 -6.38
CA HIS A 68 -0.28 4.66 -6.74
C HIS A 68 -0.85 5.35 -5.51
N VAL A 69 -1.53 4.58 -4.64
CA VAL A 69 -2.20 5.14 -3.46
C VAL A 69 -1.18 5.62 -2.44
N PHE A 70 -0.10 4.88 -2.18
CA PHE A 70 0.95 5.34 -1.28
C PHE A 70 1.76 6.54 -1.81
N CYS A 71 1.75 6.79 -3.12
CA CYS A 71 2.27 8.04 -3.67
C CYS A 71 1.31 9.22 -3.43
N GLY A 72 0.00 9.01 -3.60
CA GLY A 72 -1.03 10.04 -3.39
C GLY A 72 -1.29 10.38 -1.93
N ASP A 73 -1.16 9.39 -1.05
CA ASP A 73 -1.35 9.48 0.40
C ASP A 73 -0.06 9.03 1.11
N PRO A 74 1.01 9.86 1.07
CA PRO A 74 2.29 9.48 1.63
C PRO A 74 2.27 9.41 3.16
N LEU A 75 3.15 8.57 3.73
CA LEU A 75 3.40 8.57 5.17
C LEU A 75 3.89 9.97 5.60
N ALA A 76 3.45 10.45 6.78
CA ALA A 76 3.83 11.77 7.30
C ALA A 76 5.35 11.96 7.47
N ASN A 77 6.11 10.87 7.60
CA ASN A 77 7.56 10.89 7.72
C ASN A 77 8.21 10.46 6.41
N ALA A 78 9.00 11.35 5.79
CA ALA A 78 9.67 11.10 4.51
C ALA A 78 10.61 9.88 4.53
N SER A 79 11.29 9.61 5.65
CA SER A 79 12.15 8.42 5.77
C SER A 79 11.33 7.14 5.81
N LEU A 80 10.18 7.14 6.50
CA LEU A 80 9.26 6.00 6.48
C LEU A 80 8.65 5.81 5.09
N GLN A 81 8.25 6.90 4.43
CA GLN A 81 7.74 6.85 3.05
C GLN A 81 8.78 6.27 2.10
N GLN A 82 10.04 6.69 2.21
CA GLN A 82 11.12 6.15 1.39
C GLN A 82 11.33 4.66 1.62
N GLN A 83 11.30 4.20 2.88
CA GLN A 83 11.40 2.78 3.22
C GLN A 83 10.21 1.99 2.65
N LEU A 84 9.00 2.52 2.77
CA LEU A 84 7.80 1.91 2.23
C LEU A 84 7.90 1.76 0.70
N LEU A 85 8.22 2.83 -0.01
CA LEU A 85 8.38 2.80 -1.47
C LEU A 85 9.49 1.83 -1.89
N ALA A 86 10.60 1.76 -1.13
CA ALA A 86 11.65 0.80 -1.39
C ALA A 86 11.15 -0.64 -1.28
N ILE A 87 10.35 -0.98 -0.25
CA ILE A 87 9.74 -2.31 -0.11
C ILE A 87 8.82 -2.60 -1.31
N LEU A 88 7.89 -1.68 -1.61
CA LEU A 88 6.94 -1.88 -2.70
C LEU A 88 7.63 -2.09 -4.04
N VAL A 89 8.60 -1.24 -4.40
CA VAL A 89 9.30 -1.31 -5.69
C VAL A 89 10.25 -2.51 -5.77
N ASN A 90 10.95 -2.84 -4.67
CA ASN A 90 11.85 -3.99 -4.67
C ASN A 90 11.10 -5.32 -4.76
N THR A 91 9.88 -5.40 -4.22
CA THR A 91 9.08 -6.63 -4.28
C THR A 91 8.19 -6.70 -5.52
N ALA A 92 7.56 -5.60 -5.93
CA ALA A 92 6.69 -5.57 -7.12
C ALA A 92 7.45 -5.45 -8.43
N GLY A 93 8.73 -5.11 -8.40
CA GLY A 93 9.54 -4.81 -9.59
C GLY A 93 9.45 -3.34 -10.01
N ARG A 94 10.46 -2.87 -10.74
CA ARG A 94 10.58 -1.44 -11.15
C ARG A 94 9.56 -1.06 -12.21
N GLU A 95 9.07 -2.02 -12.98
CA GLU A 95 8.02 -1.88 -13.97
C GLU A 95 6.72 -1.36 -13.36
N SER A 96 6.46 -1.65 -12.08
CA SER A 96 5.28 -1.17 -11.36
C SER A 96 5.19 0.37 -11.29
N LEU A 97 6.33 1.08 -11.42
CA LEU A 97 6.37 2.55 -11.48
C LEU A 97 5.91 3.11 -12.83
N LEU A 98 5.85 2.26 -13.86
CA LEU A 98 5.51 2.65 -15.23
C LEU A 98 4.07 2.33 -15.59
N GLU A 99 3.44 1.45 -14.83
CA GLU A 99 2.06 1.03 -15.04
C GLU A 99 1.10 2.19 -14.71
N PRO A 100 0.24 2.59 -15.65
CA PRO A 100 -0.84 3.51 -15.36
C PRO A 100 -2.00 2.80 -14.64
N ASP A 101 -2.76 3.56 -13.87
CA ASP A 101 -4.08 3.14 -13.42
C ASP A 101 -5.12 3.15 -14.56
N GLU A 102 -6.39 2.90 -14.22
CA GLU A 102 -7.47 2.92 -15.21
C GLU A 102 -7.87 4.37 -15.51
N PRO A 103 -7.85 4.80 -16.77
CA PRO A 103 -8.25 6.15 -17.14
C PRO A 103 -9.76 6.32 -17.08
N ASP A 104 -10.19 7.53 -16.72
CA ASP A 104 -11.58 7.96 -16.92
C ASP A 104 -11.80 8.36 -18.39
N ASP A 105 -12.76 7.70 -19.03
CA ASP A 105 -13.38 7.93 -20.35
C ASP A 105 -12.45 8.13 -21.57
N ASP A 106 -11.51 9.08 -21.56
CA ASP A 106 -10.61 9.41 -22.70
C ASP A 106 -9.22 9.94 -22.27
N GLU A 107 -8.90 9.99 -20.98
CA GLU A 107 -7.59 10.45 -20.50
C GLU A 107 -6.53 9.33 -20.53
N LYS A 108 -5.25 9.69 -20.45
CA LYS A 108 -4.19 8.70 -20.21
C LYS A 108 -4.16 8.40 -18.71
N GLY A 109 -4.19 7.12 -18.35
CA GLY A 109 -4.09 6.70 -16.94
C GLY A 109 -2.84 7.25 -16.26
N TRP A 110 -2.97 7.55 -14.98
CA TRP A 110 -1.94 8.16 -14.16
C TRP A 110 -1.04 7.09 -13.58
N ARG A 111 0.26 7.34 -13.69
CA ARG A 111 1.32 6.50 -13.09
C ARG A 111 1.56 6.91 -11.64
N PRO A 112 2.19 6.08 -10.80
CA PRO A 112 2.43 6.41 -9.39
C PRO A 112 3.07 7.79 -9.18
N PHE A 113 4.00 8.18 -10.04
CA PHE A 113 4.67 9.49 -9.91
C PHE A 113 3.76 10.70 -10.17
N HIS A 114 2.62 10.55 -10.85
CA HIS A 114 1.66 11.65 -11.00
C HIS A 114 0.92 11.96 -9.69
N TYR A 115 0.93 11.01 -8.75
CA TYR A 115 0.28 11.15 -7.45
C TYR A 115 1.21 11.70 -6.36
N ALA A 116 2.54 11.69 -6.58
CA ALA A 116 3.55 12.13 -5.60
C ALA A 116 3.79 13.65 -5.65
#